data_AF-A0A1M5ISQ7-F1
#
_entry.id   AF-A0A1M5ISQ7-F1
#
_cell.length_a   1.000
_cell.length_b   1.000
_cell.length_c   1.000
_cell.angle_alpha   90.00
_cell.angle_beta   90.00
_cell.angle_gamma   90.00
#
_symmetry.space_group_name_H-M   'P 1'
#
loop_
_entity.id
_entity.type
_entity.pdbx_description
1 polymer ?
#
loop_
_entity_poly.entity_id
_entity_poly.type
_entity_poly.pdbx_seq_one_letter_code
_entity_poly.pdbx_strand_id
1 'polypeptide(L)'
;MKILDKYLLKTFLTTFTTVFVILFFIFILQTVWLFIAELAGKDLDLLMIIKFLAFSMPRIVPLVLPLSILLASIMTFGNLAENYEFAAMKSSGISLQRAMRSLTVFIILLSIVAFFFSNNVIPFAEYKFINFRKNIAQVKPALAIAEGQFSDVGFYNIKVNKKSGAQGNTLTGITIHKKSQSGDGSKTVIKAKDGELISSEQSSILQLVLNDGYYYEDIVPKNYVDREKLPFVKSSFKKQIINIDLSELNKVDVNEESVASSNTMLTVNELNYTLDSLNKNMKTDIIAFSENSNTRITYPEKSKKVVVKKNKPLPNNLLSLYSNQEKSNILQLASSTIESTIYTIDSSNTDLLNKQKNINNHLLAFYDKFVIVFACFLMFFIGAPLGAIIRKGGLGLPIVFAILIFITFHFINTFGKRLAQENGMTPFMGAWLSSFVLTPLAVLLTYRATNDIGLISMDVILAPFQKILKKLFPTQN
;
A
#
# COMPACT_ATOMS: atom_id res chain seq x y z
N MET A 1 -21.63 -32.89 22.23
CA MET A 1 -21.24 -33.09 20.81
C MET A 1 -21.26 -34.58 20.51
N LYS A 2 -21.76 -35.00 19.34
CA LYS A 2 -21.67 -36.43 18.94
C LYS A 2 -20.18 -36.78 18.71
N ILE A 3 -19.81 -38.06 18.82
CA ILE A 3 -18.41 -38.52 18.73
C ILE A 3 -17.74 -38.05 17.43
N LEU A 4 -18.47 -38.14 16.30
CA LEU A 4 -18.04 -37.68 15.00
C LEU A 4 -17.72 -36.16 14.97
N ASP A 5 -18.57 -35.33 15.58
CA ASP A 5 -18.38 -33.88 15.59
C ASP A 5 -17.07 -33.52 16.32
N LYS A 6 -16.76 -34.23 17.42
CA LYS A 6 -15.52 -34.04 18.19
C LYS A 6 -14.30 -34.52 17.41
N TYR A 7 -14.41 -35.64 16.71
CA TYR A 7 -13.35 -36.15 15.84
C TYR A 7 -13.01 -35.17 14.73
N LEU A 8 -14.01 -34.72 13.95
CA LEU A 8 -13.82 -33.75 12.86
C LEU A 8 -13.22 -32.44 13.37
N LEU A 9 -13.74 -31.91 14.48
CA LEU A 9 -13.23 -30.67 15.07
C LEU A 9 -11.78 -30.82 15.53
N LYS A 10 -11.43 -31.93 16.18
CA LYS A 10 -10.05 -32.19 16.64
C LYS A 10 -9.09 -32.30 15.46
N THR A 11 -9.47 -33.05 14.41
CA THR A 11 -8.65 -33.21 13.20
C THR A 11 -8.44 -31.86 12.52
N PHE A 12 -9.54 -31.11 12.28
CA PHE A 12 -9.47 -29.78 11.68
C PHE A 12 -8.62 -28.81 12.49
N LEU A 13 -8.81 -28.74 13.82
CA LEU A 13 -8.08 -27.80 14.67
C LEU A 13 -6.59 -28.11 14.74
N THR A 14 -6.23 -29.40 14.74
CA THR A 14 -4.82 -29.85 14.67
C THR A 14 -4.20 -29.42 13.35
N THR A 15 -4.86 -29.72 12.23
CA THR A 15 -4.37 -29.35 10.89
C THR A 15 -4.30 -27.83 10.72
N PHE A 16 -5.34 -27.10 11.13
CA PHE A 16 -5.41 -25.64 11.09
C PHE A 16 -4.27 -25.00 11.87
N THR A 17 -4.04 -25.42 13.12
CA THR A 17 -3.00 -24.83 13.96
C THR A 17 -1.61 -25.07 13.36
N THR A 18 -1.34 -26.29 12.88
CA THR A 18 -0.06 -26.62 12.23
C THR A 18 0.16 -25.79 10.97
N VAL A 19 -0.83 -25.73 10.07
CA VAL A 19 -0.75 -24.94 8.84
C VAL A 19 -0.62 -23.45 9.15
N PHE A 20 -1.37 -22.94 10.12
CA PHE A 20 -1.32 -21.54 10.54
C PHE A 20 0.08 -21.17 11.05
N VAL A 21 0.68 -21.97 11.94
CA VAL A 21 2.03 -21.70 12.47
C VAL A 21 3.07 -21.73 11.34
N ILE A 22 3.03 -22.72 10.45
CA ILE A 22 3.98 -22.82 9.33
C ILE A 22 3.85 -21.62 8.39
N LEU A 23 2.64 -21.28 7.96
CA LEU A 23 2.42 -20.15 7.07
C LEU A 23 2.78 -18.83 7.74
N PHE A 24 2.38 -18.64 9.00
CA PHE A 24 2.70 -17.43 9.75
C PHE A 24 4.22 -17.23 9.85
N PHE A 25 4.98 -18.30 10.09
CA PHE A 25 6.44 -18.26 10.08
C PHE A 25 7.02 -17.90 8.70
N ILE A 26 6.50 -18.48 7.61
CA ILE A 26 6.91 -18.14 6.24
C ILE A 26 6.68 -16.65 5.95
N PHE A 27 5.51 -16.11 6.31
CA PHE A 27 5.21 -14.69 6.11
C PHE A 27 6.04 -13.75 7.01
N ILE A 28 6.42 -14.19 8.21
CA ILE A 28 7.39 -13.46 9.04
C ILE A 28 8.75 -13.40 8.34
N LEU A 29 9.27 -14.52 7.82
CA LEU A 29 10.55 -14.53 7.09
C LEU A 29 10.49 -13.63 5.85
N GLN A 30 9.39 -13.65 5.11
CA GLN A 30 9.16 -12.72 4.00
C GLN A 30 9.20 -11.26 4.48
N THR A 31 8.61 -10.96 5.63
CA THR A 31 8.61 -9.62 6.23
C THR A 31 10.03 -9.17 6.61
N VAL A 32 10.82 -10.05 7.21
CA VAL A 32 12.24 -9.78 7.52
C VAL A 32 13.01 -9.44 6.24
N TRP A 33 12.79 -10.19 5.15
CA TRP A 33 13.43 -9.92 3.87
C TRP A 33 13.01 -8.57 3.29
N LEU A 34 11.71 -8.24 3.33
CA LEU A 34 11.18 -6.97 2.83
C LEU A 34 11.78 -5.76 3.57
N PHE A 35 12.08 -5.91 4.87
CA PHE A 35 12.66 -4.85 5.70
C PHE A 35 14.15 -5.03 5.94
N ILE A 36 14.86 -5.88 5.18
CA ILE A 36 16.28 -6.16 5.44
C ILE A 36 17.15 -4.90 5.36
N ALA A 37 16.86 -3.97 4.45
CA ALA A 37 17.58 -2.70 4.33
C ALA A 37 17.36 -1.75 5.51
N GLU A 38 16.26 -1.91 6.24
CA GLU A 38 15.98 -1.16 7.46
C GLU A 38 16.57 -1.82 8.70
N LEU A 39 16.83 -3.12 8.66
CA LEU A 39 17.29 -3.92 9.79
C LEU A 39 18.80 -4.23 9.76
N ALA A 40 19.39 -4.42 8.58
CA ALA A 40 20.77 -4.85 8.40
C ALA A 40 21.73 -3.66 8.21
N GLY A 41 22.93 -3.75 8.81
CA GLY A 41 23.98 -2.73 8.67
C GLY A 41 23.72 -1.41 9.42
N LYS A 42 22.62 -1.35 10.16
CA LYS A 42 22.23 -0.28 11.07
C LYS A 42 22.39 -0.87 12.47
N ASP A 43 23.22 -0.30 13.34
CA ASP A 43 23.50 -0.70 14.74
C ASP A 43 22.24 -0.77 15.63
N LEU A 44 21.32 -1.66 15.26
CA LEU A 44 20.06 -1.94 15.90
C LEU A 44 20.28 -3.03 16.93
N ASP A 45 19.82 -2.75 18.14
CA ASP A 45 19.80 -3.73 19.21
C ASP A 45 18.84 -4.88 18.84
N LEU A 46 19.18 -6.11 19.24
CA LEU A 46 18.36 -7.30 18.98
C LEU A 46 16.95 -7.13 19.53
N LEU A 47 16.80 -6.46 20.69
CA LEU A 47 15.50 -6.14 21.27
C LEU A 47 14.66 -5.20 20.38
N MET A 48 15.28 -4.28 19.64
CA MET A 48 14.59 -3.42 18.69
C MET A 48 14.08 -4.22 17.49
N ILE A 49 14.87 -5.17 17.00
CA ILE A 49 14.47 -6.07 15.90
C ILE A 49 13.29 -6.94 16.33
N ILE A 50 13.31 -7.52 17.53
CA ILE A 50 12.19 -8.32 18.04
C ILE A 50 10.93 -7.45 18.19
N LYS A 51 11.04 -6.24 18.74
CA LYS A 51 9.89 -5.30 18.84
C LYS A 51 9.36 -4.90 17.47
N PHE A 52 10.24 -4.66 16.49
CA PHE A 52 9.87 -4.37 15.11
C PHE A 52 8.99 -5.48 14.54
N LEU A 53 9.49 -6.73 14.59
CA LEU A 53 8.78 -7.89 14.07
C LEU A 53 7.46 -8.14 14.81
N ALA A 54 7.45 -7.98 16.14
CA ALA A 54 6.24 -8.15 16.94
C ALA A 54 5.14 -7.16 16.55
N PHE A 55 5.47 -5.90 16.21
CA PHE A 55 4.50 -4.93 15.74
C PHE A 55 4.07 -5.14 14.28
N SER A 56 4.90 -5.77 13.44
CA SER A 56 4.52 -6.15 12.08
C SER A 56 3.59 -7.36 12.01
N MET A 57 3.68 -8.28 12.97
CA MET A 57 2.95 -9.55 12.99
C MET A 57 1.42 -9.43 12.84
N PRO A 58 0.71 -8.49 13.51
CA PRO A 58 -0.73 -8.37 13.35
C PRO A 58 -1.16 -8.01 11.92
N ARG A 59 -0.32 -7.30 11.16
CA ARG A 59 -0.61 -6.89 9.77
C ARG A 59 -0.65 -8.07 8.79
N ILE A 60 0.03 -9.18 9.08
CA ILE A 60 0.04 -10.37 8.20
C ILE A 60 -1.15 -11.31 8.46
N VAL A 61 -1.85 -11.19 9.61
CA VAL A 61 -2.98 -12.06 9.97
C VAL A 61 -4.11 -12.07 8.95
N PRO A 62 -4.56 -10.94 8.36
CA PRO A 62 -5.62 -10.93 7.34
C PRO A 62 -5.31 -11.76 6.09
N LEU A 63 -4.02 -12.00 5.82
CA LEU A 63 -3.57 -12.78 4.68
C LEU A 63 -3.42 -14.25 5.08
N VAL A 64 -2.75 -14.52 6.21
CA VAL A 64 -2.46 -15.89 6.67
C VAL A 64 -3.72 -16.63 7.08
N LEU A 65 -4.64 -15.98 7.81
CA LEU A 65 -5.79 -16.65 8.41
C LEU A 65 -6.73 -17.31 7.37
N PRO A 66 -7.21 -16.62 6.31
CA PRO A 66 -8.07 -17.26 5.31
C PRO A 66 -7.35 -18.37 4.53
N LEU A 67 -6.05 -18.20 4.25
CA LEU A 67 -5.23 -19.22 3.57
C LEU A 67 -5.10 -20.48 4.43
N SER A 68 -4.83 -20.33 5.74
CA SER A 68 -4.74 -21.45 6.66
C SER A 68 -6.06 -22.20 6.78
N ILE A 69 -7.19 -21.49 6.80
CA ILE A 69 -8.52 -22.11 6.79
C ILE A 69 -8.74 -22.90 5.51
N LEU A 70 -8.43 -22.32 4.34
CA LEU A 70 -8.57 -23.00 3.04
C LEU A 70 -7.78 -24.32 3.02
N LEU A 71 -6.48 -24.25 3.34
CA LEU A 71 -5.59 -25.41 3.38
C LEU A 71 -6.03 -26.45 4.39
N ALA A 72 -6.37 -26.03 5.60
CA ALA A 72 -6.81 -26.94 6.66
C ALA A 72 -8.12 -27.64 6.29
N SER A 73 -9.08 -26.94 5.69
CA SER A 73 -10.32 -27.53 5.22
C SER A 73 -10.07 -28.55 4.11
N ILE A 74 -9.26 -28.20 3.12
CA ILE A 74 -8.90 -29.10 2.02
C ILE A 74 -8.21 -30.35 2.55
N MET A 75 -7.20 -30.20 3.42
CA MET A 75 -6.46 -31.32 3.98
C MET A 75 -7.33 -32.20 4.89
N THR A 76 -8.18 -31.60 5.73
CA THR A 76 -9.05 -32.37 6.64
C THR A 76 -10.03 -33.22 5.84
N PHE A 77 -10.78 -32.62 4.90
CA PHE A 77 -11.76 -33.36 4.12
C PHE A 77 -11.12 -34.25 3.05
N GLY A 78 -9.95 -33.87 2.52
CA GLY A 78 -9.15 -34.69 1.61
C GLY A 78 -8.65 -35.96 2.27
N ASN A 79 -8.06 -35.87 3.46
CA ASN A 79 -7.60 -37.04 4.22
C ASN A 79 -8.76 -37.97 4.59
N LEU A 80 -9.91 -37.43 4.98
CA LEU A 80 -11.12 -38.22 5.23
C LEU A 80 -11.60 -38.95 3.96
N ALA A 81 -11.46 -38.32 2.79
CA ALA A 81 -11.83 -38.90 1.51
C ALA A 81 -10.82 -39.97 1.04
N GLU A 82 -9.52 -39.75 1.26
CA GLU A 82 -8.43 -40.66 0.91
C GLU A 82 -8.45 -41.94 1.78
N ASN A 83 -8.70 -41.80 3.08
CA ASN A 83 -8.79 -42.93 4.02
C ASN A 83 -10.15 -43.65 3.99
N TYR A 84 -11.01 -43.35 3.02
CA TYR A 84 -12.38 -43.88 2.89
C TYR A 84 -13.31 -43.62 4.10
N GLU A 85 -12.90 -42.81 5.09
CA GLU A 85 -13.73 -42.43 6.23
C GLU A 85 -14.96 -41.65 5.79
N PHE A 86 -14.78 -40.73 4.84
CA PHE A 86 -15.87 -39.94 4.28
C PHE A 86 -16.89 -40.82 3.52
N ALA A 87 -16.42 -41.86 2.83
CA ALA A 87 -17.30 -42.80 2.14
C ALA A 87 -18.13 -43.62 3.16
N ALA A 88 -17.49 -44.13 4.23
CA ALA A 88 -18.18 -44.84 5.30
C ALA A 88 -19.23 -43.98 6.02
N MET A 89 -18.92 -42.70 6.24
CA MET A 89 -19.87 -41.73 6.80
C MET A 89 -21.12 -41.58 5.91
N LYS A 90 -20.92 -41.41 4.61
CA LYS A 90 -22.04 -41.29 3.65
C LYS A 90 -22.87 -42.58 3.56
N SER A 91 -22.24 -43.75 3.55
CA SER A 91 -22.94 -45.05 3.58
C SER A 91 -23.78 -45.24 4.85
N SER A 92 -23.41 -44.57 5.95
CA SER A 92 -24.18 -44.55 7.21
C SER A 92 -25.29 -43.49 7.22
N GLY A 93 -25.61 -42.87 6.07
CA GLY A 93 -26.63 -41.84 5.94
C GLY A 93 -26.21 -40.43 6.41
N ILE A 94 -24.92 -40.20 6.68
CA ILE A 94 -24.42 -38.89 7.13
C ILE A 94 -24.03 -38.04 5.92
N SER A 95 -24.76 -36.95 5.68
CA SER A 95 -24.47 -36.01 4.60
C SER A 95 -23.19 -35.19 4.86
N LEU A 96 -22.58 -34.66 3.78
CA LEU A 96 -21.42 -33.75 3.87
C LEU A 96 -21.75 -32.50 4.71
N GLN A 97 -22.94 -31.94 4.49
CA GLN A 97 -23.40 -30.76 5.24
C GLN A 97 -23.49 -31.04 6.75
N ARG A 98 -23.89 -32.27 7.14
CA ARG A 98 -23.91 -32.66 8.55
C ARG A 98 -22.50 -32.72 9.14
N ALA A 99 -21.53 -33.24 8.39
CA ALA A 99 -20.12 -33.28 8.81
C ALA A 99 -19.51 -31.87 8.91
N MET A 100 -19.84 -30.98 7.97
CA MET A 100 -19.34 -29.60 7.97
C MET A 100 -19.92 -28.75 9.11
N ARG A 101 -21.12 -29.06 9.63
CA ARG A 101 -21.84 -28.22 10.60
C ARG A 101 -21.03 -27.83 11.83
N SER A 102 -20.31 -28.77 12.44
CA SER A 102 -19.49 -28.50 13.64
C SER A 102 -18.32 -27.55 13.32
N LEU A 103 -17.71 -27.72 12.15
CA LEU A 103 -16.64 -26.86 11.66
C LEU A 103 -17.17 -25.49 11.25
N THR A 104 -18.35 -25.40 10.63
CA THR A 104 -18.99 -24.11 10.32
C THR A 104 -19.21 -23.29 11.58
N VAL A 105 -19.68 -23.90 12.67
CA VAL A 105 -19.82 -23.21 13.97
C VAL A 105 -18.48 -22.70 14.49
N PHE A 106 -17.41 -23.50 14.36
CA PHE A 106 -16.06 -23.06 14.70
C PHE A 106 -15.59 -21.89 13.84
N ILE A 107 -15.81 -21.93 12.52
CA ILE A 107 -15.45 -20.83 11.60
C ILE A 107 -16.26 -19.57 11.89
N ILE A 108 -17.53 -19.68 12.30
CA ILE A 108 -18.31 -18.52 12.76
C ILE A 108 -17.63 -17.86 13.96
N LEU A 109 -17.27 -18.66 14.98
CA LEU A 109 -16.60 -18.16 16.17
C LEU A 109 -15.23 -17.55 15.83
N LEU A 110 -14.44 -18.23 15.00
CA LEU A 110 -13.14 -17.75 14.56
C LEU A 110 -13.24 -16.42 13.78
N SER A 111 -14.28 -16.26 12.97
CA SER A 111 -14.51 -15.05 12.19
C SER A 111 -14.91 -13.86 13.09
N ILE A 112 -15.65 -14.11 14.18
CA ILE A 112 -15.93 -13.08 15.20
C ILE A 112 -14.62 -12.66 15.89
N VAL A 113 -13.76 -13.61 16.26
CA VAL A 113 -12.45 -13.31 16.83
C VAL A 113 -11.58 -12.53 15.84
N ALA A 114 -11.60 -12.91 14.56
CA ALA A 114 -10.89 -12.21 13.49
C ALA A 114 -11.38 -10.77 13.30
N PHE A 115 -12.68 -10.52 13.44
CA PHE A 115 -13.25 -9.18 13.43
C PHE A 115 -12.68 -8.32 14.56
N PHE A 116 -12.72 -8.80 15.81
CA PHE A 116 -12.18 -8.07 16.95
C PHE A 116 -10.67 -7.84 16.82
N PHE A 117 -9.95 -8.84 16.31
CA PHE A 117 -8.52 -8.71 16.02
C PHE A 117 -8.27 -7.63 14.96
N SER A 118 -9.03 -7.65 13.87
CA SER A 118 -8.92 -6.67 12.79
C SER A 118 -9.35 -5.27 13.20
N ASN A 119 -10.31 -5.14 14.11
CA ASN A 119 -10.79 -3.84 14.57
C ASN A 119 -9.91 -3.22 15.66
N ASN A 120 -9.31 -4.01 16.54
CA ASN A 120 -8.63 -3.51 17.74
C ASN A 120 -7.11 -3.77 17.71
N VAL A 121 -6.69 -4.99 17.39
CA VAL A 121 -5.28 -5.40 17.49
C VAL A 121 -4.46 -4.88 16.31
N ILE A 122 -4.98 -5.04 15.08
CA ILE A 122 -4.30 -4.55 13.88
C ILE A 122 -4.07 -3.04 13.93
N PRO A 123 -5.08 -2.20 14.22
CA PRO A 123 -4.87 -0.75 14.19
C PRO A 123 -3.93 -0.26 15.29
N PHE A 124 -4.01 -0.85 16.50
CA PHE A 124 -3.07 -0.59 17.58
C PHE A 124 -1.62 -0.96 17.20
N ALA A 125 -1.44 -2.14 16.59
CA ALA A 125 -0.14 -2.60 16.15
C ALA A 125 0.43 -1.72 15.03
N GLU A 126 -0.40 -1.30 14.07
CA GLU A 126 -0.01 -0.42 12.98
C GLU A 126 0.44 0.95 13.51
N TYR A 127 -0.29 1.52 14.47
CA TYR A 127 0.11 2.75 15.15
C TYR A 127 1.45 2.60 15.86
N LYS A 128 1.65 1.50 16.60
CA LYS A 128 2.93 1.23 17.29
C LYS A 128 4.06 0.99 16.29
N PHE A 129 3.80 0.26 15.21
CA PHE A 129 4.78 -0.04 14.16
C PHE A 129 5.28 1.23 13.48
N ILE A 130 4.37 2.12 13.08
CA ILE A 130 4.72 3.35 12.37
C ILE A 130 5.45 4.33 13.27
N ASN A 131 4.98 4.51 14.52
CA ASN A 131 5.70 5.35 15.48
C ASN A 131 7.07 4.76 15.83
N PHE A 132 7.18 3.44 15.93
CA PHE A 132 8.46 2.78 16.17
C PHE A 132 9.43 2.97 15.00
N ARG A 133 8.96 2.86 13.73
CA ARG A 133 9.76 3.18 12.54
C ARG A 133 10.21 4.64 12.50
N LYS A 134 9.30 5.58 12.81
CA LYS A 134 9.64 7.01 12.92
C LYS A 134 10.67 7.26 14.01
N ASN A 135 10.53 6.64 15.17
CA ASN A 135 11.49 6.76 16.27
C ASN A 135 12.85 6.16 15.90
N ILE A 136 12.93 5.02 15.21
CA ILE A 136 14.22 4.49 14.74
C ILE A 136 14.91 5.49 13.81
N ALA A 137 14.17 6.11 12.89
CA ALA A 137 14.70 7.11 11.97
C ALA A 137 15.15 8.40 12.68
N GLN A 138 14.44 8.82 13.74
CA GLN A 138 14.70 10.08 14.47
C GLN A 138 15.73 9.94 15.60
N VAL A 139 15.73 8.83 16.33
CA VAL A 139 16.55 8.63 17.55
C VAL A 139 17.99 8.25 17.21
N LYS A 140 18.24 7.70 16.02
CA LYS A 140 19.60 7.46 15.56
C LYS A 140 19.80 7.83 14.09
N PRO A 141 19.91 9.12 13.77
CA PRO A 141 20.33 9.59 12.44
C PRO A 141 21.67 9.03 11.99
N ALA A 142 22.55 8.68 12.93
CA ALA A 142 23.76 7.93 12.67
C ALA A 142 23.50 6.57 11.98
N LEU A 143 22.32 5.96 12.13
CA LEU A 143 21.91 4.75 11.40
C LEU A 143 21.56 5.01 9.93
N ALA A 144 21.27 6.25 9.53
CA ALA A 144 21.01 6.57 8.13
C ALA A 144 22.27 6.36 7.27
N ILE A 145 23.46 6.41 7.89
CA ILE A 145 24.75 6.21 7.22
C ILE A 145 25.39 4.94 7.76
N ALA A 146 25.42 3.90 6.93
CA ALA A 146 26.07 2.64 7.24
C ALA A 146 27.58 2.70 6.95
N GLU A 147 28.36 1.98 7.76
CA GLU A 147 29.80 1.85 7.59
C GLU A 147 30.13 0.99 6.35
N GLY A 148 31.14 1.41 5.58
CA GLY A 148 31.67 0.64 4.45
C GLY A 148 30.85 0.65 3.16
N GLN A 149 29.61 1.15 3.20
CA GLN A 149 28.71 1.21 2.04
C GLN A 149 28.18 2.63 1.77
N PHE A 150 27.73 2.84 0.54
CA PHE A 150 27.07 4.09 0.13
C PHE A 150 25.64 4.10 0.66
N SER A 151 25.33 5.11 1.46
CA SER A 151 24.01 5.30 2.08
C SER A 151 23.32 6.50 1.45
N ASP A 152 22.08 6.30 1.05
CA ASP A 152 21.28 7.34 0.42
C ASP A 152 20.59 8.19 1.48
N VAL A 153 20.91 9.49 1.52
CA VAL A 153 20.47 10.46 2.54
C VAL A 153 19.99 11.74 1.87
N GLY A 154 18.71 11.75 1.45
CA GLY A 154 18.07 12.88 0.76
C GLY A 154 18.69 13.14 -0.61
N PHE A 155 19.27 14.34 -0.79
CA PHE A 155 20.00 14.73 -2.01
C PHE A 155 21.46 14.27 -2.04
N TYR A 156 21.90 13.48 -1.06
CA TYR A 156 23.29 13.08 -0.91
C TYR A 156 23.41 11.56 -0.85
N ASN A 157 24.40 11.00 -1.54
CA ASN A 157 24.83 9.62 -1.36
C ASN A 157 26.16 9.63 -0.59
N ILE A 158 26.15 9.14 0.65
CA ILE A 158 27.22 9.31 1.62
C ILE A 158 27.84 7.93 1.92
N LYS A 159 29.16 7.81 1.71
CA LYS A 159 29.95 6.68 2.17
C LYS A 159 30.89 7.12 3.29
N VAL A 160 30.93 6.32 4.35
CA VAL A 160 31.87 6.47 5.46
C VAL A 160 32.68 5.19 5.58
N ASN A 161 34.00 5.31 5.65
CA ASN A 161 34.88 4.15 5.74
C ASN A 161 34.82 3.49 7.11
N LYS A 162 34.83 4.28 8.20
CA LYS A 162 34.75 3.78 9.57
C LYS A 162 34.01 4.73 10.48
N LYS A 163 33.17 4.19 11.36
CA LYS A 163 32.43 4.94 12.40
C LYS A 163 32.98 4.61 13.78
N SER A 164 32.97 5.59 14.67
CA SER A 164 33.45 5.44 16.05
C SER A 164 32.63 6.30 17.02
N GLY A 165 32.86 6.14 18.33
CA GLY A 165 32.12 6.82 19.40
C GLY A 165 30.91 6.02 19.91
N ALA A 166 30.41 6.38 21.11
CA ALA A 166 29.37 5.63 21.82
C ALA A 166 28.03 5.48 21.05
N GLN A 167 27.81 6.29 20.02
CA GLN A 167 26.62 6.27 19.15
C GLN A 167 26.98 6.25 17.65
N GLY A 168 28.26 6.08 17.30
CA GLY A 168 28.72 6.13 15.90
C GLY A 168 28.75 7.53 15.29
N ASN A 169 28.89 8.57 16.13
CA ASN A 169 28.80 9.97 15.72
C ASN A 169 30.08 10.49 15.06
N THR A 170 31.24 9.87 15.31
CA THR A 170 32.49 10.26 14.66
C THR A 170 32.71 9.41 13.43
N LEU A 171 32.93 10.06 12.30
CA LEU A 171 33.06 9.48 10.98
C LEU A 171 34.46 9.72 10.45
N THR A 172 35.04 8.70 9.81
CA THR A 172 36.36 8.81 9.17
C THR A 172 36.30 8.33 7.73
N GLY A 173 37.00 9.04 6.84
CA GLY A 173 37.01 8.75 5.41
C GLY A 173 35.63 8.92 4.77
N ILE A 174 35.19 10.16 4.66
CA ILE A 174 33.84 10.51 4.21
C ILE A 174 33.89 10.88 2.72
N THR A 175 33.03 10.26 1.91
CA THR A 175 32.82 10.61 0.51
C THR A 175 31.33 10.84 0.27
N ILE A 176 30.98 12.01 -0.25
CA ILE A 176 29.60 12.43 -0.48
C ILE A 176 29.44 12.76 -1.96
N HIS A 177 28.41 12.23 -2.58
CA HIS A 177 27.97 12.54 -3.93
C HIS A 177 26.65 13.31 -3.85
N LYS A 178 26.58 14.52 -4.41
CA LYS A 178 25.32 15.27 -4.50
C LYS A 178 24.55 14.82 -5.73
N LYS A 179 23.31 14.36 -5.53
CA LYS A 179 22.42 13.99 -6.62
C LYS A 179 22.06 15.20 -7.47
N SER A 180 22.08 15.02 -8.79
CA SER A 180 21.57 15.99 -9.75
C SER A 180 20.05 15.91 -9.84
N GLN A 181 19.36 17.05 -9.87
CA GLN A 181 17.90 17.11 -10.03
C GLN A 181 17.45 16.78 -11.46
N SER A 182 18.37 16.74 -12.44
CA SER A 182 18.06 16.56 -13.86
C SER A 182 18.48 15.19 -14.41
N GLY A 183 18.89 14.25 -13.56
CA GLY A 183 19.23 12.87 -13.95
C GLY A 183 20.57 12.69 -14.69
N ASP A 184 21.40 13.74 -14.76
CA ASP A 184 22.67 13.72 -15.52
C ASP A 184 23.89 13.20 -14.73
N GLY A 185 23.66 12.48 -13.62
CA GLY A 185 24.71 11.96 -12.74
C GLY A 185 25.13 12.93 -11.63
N SER A 186 26.00 12.47 -10.72
CA SER A 186 26.47 13.30 -9.59
C SER A 186 27.62 14.20 -10.03
N LYS A 187 27.33 15.49 -10.26
CA LYS A 187 28.33 16.50 -10.65
C LYS A 187 29.14 17.06 -9.49
N THR A 188 28.71 16.83 -8.25
CA THR A 188 29.40 17.35 -7.07
C THR A 188 29.86 16.20 -6.17
N VAL A 189 31.14 16.20 -5.82
CA VAL A 189 31.74 15.22 -4.90
C VAL A 189 32.44 15.96 -3.77
N ILE A 190 32.12 15.60 -2.53
CA ILE A 190 32.75 16.15 -1.33
C ILE A 190 33.49 15.02 -0.64
N LYS A 191 34.79 15.21 -0.37
CA LYS A 191 35.61 14.25 0.38
C LYS A 191 36.14 14.93 1.63
N ALA A 192 35.97 14.31 2.79
CA ALA A 192 36.51 14.81 4.06
C ALA A 192 37.26 13.71 4.81
N LYS A 193 38.30 14.09 5.54
CA LYS A 193 39.07 13.14 6.35
C LYS A 193 38.27 12.68 7.55
N ASP A 194 37.73 13.64 8.29
CA ASP A 194 36.99 13.41 9.52
C ASP A 194 35.67 14.16 9.48
N GLY A 195 34.72 13.69 10.28
CA GLY A 195 33.47 14.40 10.47
C GLY A 195 32.70 13.91 11.67
N GLU A 196 31.70 14.70 12.04
CA GLU A 196 30.85 14.45 13.18
C GLU A 196 29.39 14.58 12.77
N LEU A 197 28.58 13.62 13.22
CA LEU A 197 27.13 13.65 13.11
C LEU A 197 26.56 14.26 14.38
N ILE A 198 25.99 15.44 14.23
CA ILE A 198 25.24 16.13 15.28
C ILE A 198 23.76 15.93 14.96
N SER A 199 23.04 15.35 15.92
CA SER A 199 21.60 15.17 15.84
C SER A 199 20.96 15.52 17.18
N SER A 200 19.70 15.92 17.14
CA SER A 200 18.89 16.17 18.34
C SER A 200 17.62 15.33 18.26
N GLU A 201 17.22 14.73 19.39
CA GLU A 201 15.99 13.94 19.50
C GLU A 201 14.72 14.74 19.15
N GLN A 202 14.80 16.08 19.18
CA GLN A 202 13.69 17.00 18.93
C GLN A 202 13.67 17.58 17.50
N SER A 203 14.71 17.32 16.68
CA SER A 203 14.80 17.89 15.32
C SER A 203 15.03 16.83 14.26
N SER A 204 14.26 16.89 13.17
CA SER A 204 14.43 16.03 11.98
C SER A 204 15.67 16.39 11.13
N ILE A 205 16.55 17.28 11.61
CA ILE A 205 17.71 17.75 10.86
C ILE A 205 18.94 16.97 11.32
N LEU A 206 19.60 16.29 10.38
CA LEU A 206 20.94 15.73 10.58
C LEU A 206 21.97 16.76 10.18
N GLN A 207 22.81 17.17 11.13
CA GLN A 207 23.92 18.06 10.85
C GLN A 207 25.20 17.23 10.72
N LEU A 208 25.74 17.20 9.51
CA LEU A 208 27.02 16.57 9.20
C LEU A 208 28.10 17.65 9.17
N VAL A 209 28.97 17.64 10.17
CA VAL A 209 30.12 18.53 10.28
C VAL A 209 31.33 17.82 9.69
N LEU A 210 31.81 18.30 8.55
CA LEU A 210 32.97 17.76 7.84
C LEU A 210 34.20 18.60 8.16
N ASN A 211 35.31 17.95 8.49
CA ASN A 211 36.57 18.58 8.79
C ASN A 211 37.63 18.19 7.76
N ASP A 212 38.44 19.16 7.35
CA ASP A 212 39.58 19.04 6.45
C ASP A 212 39.29 18.21 5.18
N GLY A 213 38.61 18.84 4.22
CA GLY A 213 38.14 18.18 3.01
C GLY A 213 38.30 19.00 1.73
N TYR A 214 37.90 18.35 0.64
CA TYR A 214 37.89 18.90 -0.70
C TYR A 214 36.49 18.79 -1.31
N TYR A 215 36.08 19.85 -1.97
CA TYR A 215 34.86 19.95 -2.76
C TYR A 215 35.24 19.94 -4.24
N TYR A 216 34.62 19.05 -5.01
CA TYR A 216 34.78 18.92 -6.45
C TYR A 216 33.44 19.15 -7.13
N GLU A 217 33.40 19.97 -8.17
CA GLU A 217 32.19 20.21 -8.96
C GLU A 217 32.51 20.30 -10.44
N ASP A 218 31.86 19.46 -11.24
CA ASP A 218 31.97 19.47 -12.69
C ASP A 218 31.18 20.65 -13.27
N ILE A 219 31.84 21.48 -14.07
CA ILE A 219 31.23 22.62 -14.73
C ILE A 219 30.78 22.18 -16.12
N VAL A 220 29.53 22.46 -16.49
CA VAL A 220 29.09 22.31 -17.88
C VAL A 220 29.36 23.62 -18.63
N PRO A 221 30.38 23.70 -19.50
CA PRO A 221 30.65 24.91 -20.25
C PRO A 221 29.54 25.18 -21.27
N LYS A 222 29.29 26.48 -21.52
CA LYS A 222 28.27 26.93 -22.48
C LYS A 222 28.60 26.51 -23.92
N ASN A 223 29.88 26.48 -24.27
CA ASN A 223 30.37 26.08 -25.60
C ASN A 223 30.50 24.56 -25.70
N TYR A 224 30.04 23.99 -26.81
CA TYR A 224 30.07 22.54 -27.03
C TYR A 224 31.49 21.97 -27.08
N VAL A 225 32.42 22.66 -27.74
CA VAL A 225 33.83 22.24 -27.90
C VAL A 225 34.55 22.13 -26.56
N ASP A 226 34.20 22.97 -25.59
CA ASP A 226 34.86 22.98 -24.28
C ASP A 226 34.37 21.85 -23.36
N ARG A 227 33.32 21.12 -23.73
CA ARG A 227 32.80 19.99 -22.94
C ARG A 227 33.74 18.79 -22.92
N GLU A 228 34.52 18.57 -23.97
CA GLU A 228 35.53 17.49 -24.03
C GLU A 228 36.66 17.69 -23.02
N LYS A 229 36.88 18.92 -22.55
CA LYS A 229 37.95 19.26 -21.59
C LYS A 229 37.60 18.90 -20.15
N LEU A 230 36.36 18.49 -19.87
CA LEU A 230 35.85 18.12 -18.54
C LEU A 230 36.29 19.09 -17.43
N PRO A 231 36.00 20.41 -17.57
CA PRO A 231 36.43 21.39 -16.59
C PRO A 231 35.74 21.16 -15.23
N PHE A 232 36.51 21.21 -14.16
CA PHE A 232 36.01 21.04 -12.80
C PHE A 232 36.54 22.13 -11.86
N VAL A 233 35.75 22.47 -10.85
CA VAL A 233 36.16 23.29 -9.70
C VAL A 233 36.66 22.37 -8.61
N LYS A 234 37.80 22.72 -8.02
CA LYS A 234 38.30 22.12 -6.77
C LYS A 234 38.46 23.20 -5.71
N SER A 235 37.77 23.06 -4.60
CA SER A 235 37.91 23.92 -3.42
C SER A 235 38.32 23.10 -2.21
N SER A 236 39.14 23.67 -1.31
CA SER A 236 39.48 23.06 -0.03
C SER A 236 38.75 23.79 1.11
N PHE A 237 38.35 23.05 2.14
CA PHE A 237 37.70 23.61 3.31
C PHE A 237 38.29 23.00 4.58
N LYS A 238 38.42 23.84 5.63
CA LYS A 238 38.77 23.37 6.97
C LYS A 238 37.57 22.80 7.71
N LYS A 239 36.41 23.44 7.56
CA LYS A 239 35.15 23.01 8.16
C LYS A 239 34.01 23.30 7.21
N GLN A 240 33.18 22.30 6.93
CA GLN A 240 31.96 22.43 6.14
C GLN A 240 30.81 21.77 6.89
N ILE A 241 29.67 22.44 6.97
CA ILE A 241 28.48 21.94 7.65
C ILE A 241 27.42 21.67 6.58
N ILE A 242 26.92 20.44 6.56
CA ILE A 242 25.81 20.03 5.70
C ILE A 242 24.63 19.70 6.61
N ASN A 243 23.54 20.44 6.46
CA ASN A 243 22.30 20.15 7.15
C ASN A 243 21.41 19.35 6.19
N ILE A 244 21.05 18.14 6.60
CA ILE A 244 20.19 17.25 5.82
C ILE A 244 18.87 17.15 6.56
N ASP A 245 17.78 17.56 5.90
CA ASP A 245 16.45 17.32 6.44
C ASP A 245 16.07 15.85 6.24
N LEU A 246 16.09 15.08 7.32
CA LEU A 246 15.70 13.67 7.33
C LEU A 246 14.18 13.50 7.15
N SER A 247 13.39 14.58 7.22
CA SER A 247 11.97 14.54 6.87
C SER A 247 11.77 14.07 5.43
N GLU A 248 12.74 14.31 4.54
CA GLU A 248 12.73 13.78 3.17
C GLU A 248 13.21 12.33 3.05
N LEU A 249 13.96 11.82 4.03
CA LEU A 249 14.26 10.38 4.10
C LEU A 249 13.05 9.55 4.55
N ASN A 250 12.08 10.17 5.22
CA ASN A 250 10.75 9.58 5.38
C ASN A 250 9.92 9.60 4.08
N LYS A 251 10.40 10.27 3.02
CA LYS A 251 9.80 10.30 1.68
C LYS A 251 10.51 9.37 0.68
N VAL A 252 11.41 8.48 1.12
CA VAL A 252 12.07 7.49 0.23
C VAL A 252 11.00 6.72 -0.54
N ASP A 253 10.97 6.94 -1.85
CA ASP A 253 10.09 6.31 -2.85
C ASP A 253 8.64 6.11 -2.42
N VAL A 254 8.00 7.21 -2.09
CA VAL A 254 6.58 7.27 -1.77
C VAL A 254 5.81 7.61 -3.04
N ASN A 255 5.69 6.63 -3.93
CA ASN A 255 4.40 6.46 -4.59
C ASN A 255 3.40 6.16 -3.44
N GLU A 256 2.59 7.16 -3.07
CA GLU A 256 1.34 7.08 -2.28
C GLU A 256 1.33 6.87 -0.75
N GLU A 257 2.39 6.55 -0.02
CA GLU A 257 2.25 6.10 1.39
C GLU A 257 2.57 7.05 2.57
N SER A 258 3.04 8.30 2.39
CA SER A 258 3.38 9.18 3.54
C SER A 258 2.17 9.91 4.16
N VAL A 259 1.03 9.92 3.46
CA VAL A 259 -0.29 10.35 3.99
C VAL A 259 -1.24 9.15 4.18
N ALA A 260 -0.89 7.95 3.69
CA ALA A 260 -1.81 6.82 3.56
C ALA A 260 -1.73 5.74 4.66
N SER A 261 -1.34 6.09 5.89
CA SER A 261 -1.34 5.14 7.01
C SER A 261 -2.15 5.57 8.22
N SER A 262 -2.84 6.71 8.20
CA SER A 262 -3.79 7.04 9.28
C SER A 262 -4.99 6.11 9.27
N ASN A 263 -5.55 5.84 8.09
CA ASN A 263 -6.75 5.01 7.90
C ASN A 263 -6.62 3.59 8.46
N THR A 264 -5.45 2.95 8.34
CA THR A 264 -5.22 1.59 8.85
C THR A 264 -5.00 1.53 10.36
N MET A 265 -4.71 2.67 11.01
CA MET A 265 -4.55 2.81 12.47
C MET A 265 -5.87 3.01 13.23
N LEU A 266 -6.98 3.24 12.52
CA LEU A 266 -8.26 3.58 13.14
C LEU A 266 -9.14 2.34 13.35
N THR A 267 -9.91 2.34 14.42
CA THR A 267 -11.03 1.42 14.68
C THR A 267 -12.24 1.76 13.79
N VAL A 268 -13.25 0.88 13.71
CA VAL A 268 -14.49 1.11 12.94
C VAL A 268 -15.20 2.39 13.39
N ASN A 269 -15.23 2.65 14.70
CA ASN A 269 -15.90 3.83 15.25
C ASN A 269 -15.14 5.11 14.90
N GLU A 270 -13.81 5.08 15.00
CA GLU A 270 -12.97 6.21 14.60
C GLU A 270 -13.01 6.43 13.08
N LEU A 271 -13.05 5.36 12.28
CA LEU A 271 -13.24 5.45 10.83
C LEU A 271 -14.58 6.12 10.48
N ASN A 272 -15.67 5.74 11.14
CA ASN A 272 -16.97 6.38 10.90
C ASN A 272 -16.94 7.87 11.23
N TYR A 273 -16.36 8.25 12.37
CA TYR A 273 -16.25 9.65 12.77
C TYR A 273 -15.36 10.47 11.82
N THR A 274 -14.21 9.91 11.45
CA THR A 274 -13.28 10.55 10.51
C THR A 274 -13.89 10.67 9.11
N LEU A 275 -14.61 9.65 8.63
CA LEU A 275 -15.33 9.70 7.36
C LEU A 275 -16.40 10.79 7.33
N ASP A 276 -17.18 10.96 8.39
CA ASP A 276 -18.17 12.05 8.47
C ASP A 276 -17.47 13.43 8.41
N SER A 277 -16.38 13.57 9.16
CA SER A 277 -15.57 14.80 9.17
C SER A 277 -14.95 15.11 7.79
N LEU A 278 -14.38 14.09 7.12
CA LEU A 278 -13.78 14.23 5.79
C LEU A 278 -14.82 14.60 4.74
N ASN A 279 -15.99 13.96 4.74
CA ASN A 279 -17.08 14.28 3.81
C ASN A 279 -17.62 15.70 4.06
N LYS A 280 -17.78 16.11 5.32
CA LYS A 280 -18.20 17.46 5.67
C LYS A 280 -17.17 18.52 5.25
N ASN A 281 -15.88 18.23 5.45
CA ASN A 281 -14.78 19.10 5.02
C ASN A 281 -14.79 19.25 3.48
N MET A 282 -14.85 18.15 2.74
CA MET A 282 -14.95 18.17 1.27
C MET A 282 -16.16 18.98 0.78
N LYS A 283 -17.33 18.82 1.39
CA LYS A 283 -18.53 19.60 1.04
C LYS A 283 -18.32 21.10 1.31
N THR A 284 -17.69 21.44 2.44
CA THR A 284 -17.40 22.82 2.82
C THR A 284 -16.43 23.47 1.82
N ASP A 285 -15.40 22.73 1.40
CA ASP A 285 -14.41 23.22 0.44
C ASP A 285 -15.02 23.45 -0.95
N ILE A 286 -15.93 22.57 -1.40
CA ILE A 286 -16.67 22.76 -2.65
C ILE A 286 -17.52 24.04 -2.60
N ILE A 287 -18.20 24.29 -1.49
CA ILE A 287 -19.01 25.51 -1.30
C ILE A 287 -18.10 26.74 -1.28
N ALA A 288 -17.02 26.72 -0.49
CA ALA A 288 -16.08 27.83 -0.41
C ALA A 288 -15.41 28.11 -1.77
N PHE A 289 -15.05 27.08 -2.53
CA PHE A 289 -14.53 27.22 -3.88
C PHE A 289 -15.55 27.84 -4.83
N SER A 290 -16.82 27.40 -4.76
CA SER A 290 -17.91 27.96 -5.57
C SER A 290 -18.15 29.44 -5.26
N GLU A 291 -18.22 29.82 -3.98
CA GLU A 291 -18.39 31.21 -3.56
C GLU A 291 -17.21 32.09 -3.97
N ASN A 292 -15.98 31.62 -3.74
CA ASN A 292 -14.76 32.33 -4.14
C ASN A 292 -14.66 32.49 -5.65
N SER A 293 -15.03 31.46 -6.42
CA SER A 293 -15.04 31.54 -7.89
C SER A 293 -16.11 32.52 -8.38
N ASN A 294 -17.30 32.49 -7.78
CA ASN A 294 -18.39 33.41 -8.13
C ASN A 294 -18.00 34.87 -7.87
N THR A 295 -17.35 35.17 -6.74
CA THR A 295 -16.89 36.55 -6.45
C THR A 295 -15.78 37.05 -7.37
N ARG A 296 -14.94 36.16 -7.93
CA ARG A 296 -13.89 36.52 -8.89
C ARG A 296 -14.41 36.74 -10.30
N ILE A 297 -15.36 35.91 -10.72
CA ILE A 297 -15.88 35.89 -12.11
C ILE A 297 -17.04 36.87 -12.26
N THR A 298 -17.87 37.02 -11.23
CA THR A 298 -19.06 37.86 -11.27
C THR A 298 -18.79 39.21 -10.62
N TYR A 299 -19.35 40.26 -11.22
CA TYR A 299 -19.37 41.59 -10.63
C TYR A 299 -20.10 41.53 -9.28
N PRO A 300 -19.53 42.05 -8.18
CA PRO A 300 -20.19 41.99 -6.88
C PRO A 300 -21.54 42.72 -6.97
N GLU A 301 -22.64 41.96 -6.84
CA GLU A 301 -24.04 42.46 -6.90
C GLU A 301 -24.36 43.56 -5.86
N LYS A 302 -23.44 43.88 -4.95
CA LYS A 302 -23.63 44.85 -3.87
C LYS A 302 -23.41 46.32 -4.26
N SER A 303 -23.41 46.66 -5.53
CA SER A 303 -23.58 48.06 -5.93
C SER A 303 -25.07 48.35 -6.10
N LYS A 304 -25.61 49.26 -5.27
CA LYS A 304 -26.98 49.76 -5.41
C LYS A 304 -27.25 50.04 -6.89
N LYS A 305 -28.30 49.45 -7.48
CA LYS A 305 -28.72 49.73 -8.87
C LYS A 305 -28.98 51.24 -8.99
N VAL A 306 -27.98 52.00 -9.41
CA VAL A 306 -28.19 53.39 -9.83
C VAL A 306 -28.94 53.29 -11.15
N VAL A 307 -30.25 53.50 -11.10
CA VAL A 307 -31.08 53.60 -12.30
C VAL A 307 -30.72 54.90 -12.99
N VAL A 308 -29.65 54.88 -13.79
CA VAL A 308 -29.31 55.96 -14.71
C VAL A 308 -30.27 55.84 -15.89
N LYS A 309 -31.13 56.84 -16.10
CA LYS A 309 -31.91 56.98 -17.34
C LYS A 309 -30.94 57.09 -18.53
N LYS A 310 -30.81 56.03 -19.33
CA LYS A 310 -29.97 56.00 -20.53
C LYS A 310 -30.71 56.63 -21.71
N ASN A 311 -30.16 57.69 -22.30
CA ASN A 311 -30.74 58.37 -23.48
C ASN A 311 -30.11 57.94 -24.82
N LYS A 312 -29.19 56.97 -24.88
CA LYS A 312 -28.60 56.46 -26.14
C LYS A 312 -28.43 54.93 -26.11
N PRO A 313 -28.65 54.23 -27.23
CA PRO A 313 -28.36 52.81 -27.35
C PRO A 313 -26.85 52.57 -27.21
N LEU A 314 -26.47 51.53 -26.47
CA LEU A 314 -25.08 51.10 -26.36
C LEU A 314 -24.59 50.59 -27.73
N PRO A 315 -23.35 50.90 -28.15
CA PRO A 315 -22.79 50.36 -29.38
C PRO A 315 -22.59 48.83 -29.28
N ASN A 316 -22.74 48.13 -30.40
CA ASN A 316 -22.59 46.66 -30.47
C ASN A 316 -21.20 46.17 -30.02
N ASN A 317 -20.16 46.99 -30.19
CA ASN A 317 -18.81 46.70 -29.70
C ASN A 317 -18.46 47.66 -28.56
N LEU A 318 -18.51 47.17 -27.32
CA LEU A 318 -18.19 47.95 -26.12
C LEU A 318 -16.73 48.42 -26.09
N LEU A 319 -15.81 47.71 -26.74
CA LEU A 319 -14.39 48.11 -26.82
C LEU A 319 -14.18 49.37 -27.67
N SER A 320 -15.14 49.71 -28.54
CA SER A 320 -15.08 50.96 -29.34
C SER A 320 -15.14 52.23 -28.49
N LEU A 321 -15.58 52.14 -27.24
CA LEU A 321 -15.68 53.26 -26.31
C LEU A 321 -14.33 53.64 -25.67
N TYR A 322 -13.28 52.86 -25.92
CA TYR A 322 -11.97 53.01 -25.28
C TYR A 322 -10.85 53.28 -26.28
N SER A 323 -9.79 53.95 -25.84
CA SER A 323 -8.56 54.18 -26.60
C SER A 323 -7.81 52.85 -26.89
N ASN A 324 -6.90 52.85 -27.86
CA ASN A 324 -6.15 51.64 -28.21
C ASN A 324 -5.30 51.11 -27.05
N GLN A 325 -4.76 52.00 -26.20
CA GLN A 325 -4.02 51.61 -25.00
C GLN A 325 -4.95 50.96 -23.96
N GLU A 326 -6.13 51.54 -23.73
CA GLU A 326 -7.13 50.99 -22.81
C GLU A 326 -7.67 49.64 -23.30
N LYS A 327 -7.90 49.47 -24.61
CA LYS A 327 -8.28 48.18 -25.20
C LYS A 327 -7.22 47.11 -24.90
N SER A 328 -5.95 47.42 -25.11
CA SER A 328 -4.84 46.50 -24.82
C SER A 328 -4.82 46.10 -23.34
N ASN A 329 -4.95 47.08 -22.44
CA ASN A 329 -4.97 46.84 -21.00
C ASN A 329 -6.18 45.99 -20.57
N ILE A 330 -7.37 46.25 -21.13
CA ILE A 330 -8.59 45.47 -20.86
C ILE A 330 -8.41 44.03 -21.31
N LEU A 331 -7.88 43.81 -22.52
CA LEU A 331 -7.64 42.46 -23.04
C LEU A 331 -6.57 41.71 -22.23
N GLN A 332 -5.51 42.39 -21.80
CA GLN A 332 -4.47 41.79 -20.96
C GLN A 332 -4.99 41.45 -19.55
N LEU A 333 -5.82 42.32 -18.97
CA LEU A 333 -6.50 42.03 -17.70
C LEU A 333 -7.45 40.85 -17.84
N ALA A 334 -8.22 40.78 -18.93
CA ALA A 334 -9.11 39.66 -19.21
C ALA A 334 -8.33 38.35 -19.38
N SER A 335 -7.25 38.36 -20.16
CA SER A 335 -6.40 37.18 -20.38
C SER A 335 -5.78 36.67 -19.06
N SER A 336 -5.17 37.57 -18.28
CA SER A 336 -4.58 37.20 -16.98
C SER A 336 -5.62 36.72 -15.97
N THR A 337 -6.82 37.28 -15.97
CA THR A 337 -7.95 36.80 -15.14
C THR A 337 -8.38 35.40 -15.57
N ILE A 338 -8.46 35.13 -16.87
CA ILE A 338 -8.80 33.79 -17.39
C ILE A 338 -7.71 32.78 -17.02
N GLU A 339 -6.44 33.07 -17.27
CA GLU A 339 -5.31 32.18 -16.95
C GLU A 339 -5.24 31.84 -15.46
N SER A 340 -5.37 32.85 -14.59
CA SER A 340 -5.40 32.63 -13.14
C SER A 340 -6.62 31.82 -12.68
N THR A 341 -7.77 31.98 -13.35
CA THR A 341 -8.97 31.19 -13.07
C THR A 341 -8.80 29.73 -13.48
N ILE A 342 -8.25 29.47 -14.68
CA ILE A 342 -7.95 28.11 -15.14
C ILE A 342 -7.00 27.42 -14.16
N TYR A 343 -5.90 28.08 -13.78
CA TYR A 343 -4.98 27.54 -12.80
C TYR A 343 -5.65 27.22 -11.44
N THR A 344 -6.55 28.10 -10.99
CA THR A 344 -7.29 27.89 -9.73
C THR A 344 -8.27 26.72 -9.84
N ILE A 345 -8.92 26.53 -10.99
CA ILE A 345 -9.79 25.38 -11.25
C ILE A 345 -8.99 24.08 -11.28
N ASP A 346 -7.87 24.04 -12.00
CA ASP A 346 -7.04 22.83 -12.13
C ASP A 346 -6.41 22.41 -10.80
N SER A 347 -5.93 23.39 -10.02
CA SER A 347 -5.41 23.14 -8.67
C SER A 347 -6.51 22.67 -7.72
N SER A 348 -7.69 23.30 -7.73
CA SER A 348 -8.82 22.87 -6.89
C SER A 348 -9.34 21.50 -7.30
N ASN A 349 -9.39 21.18 -8.58
CA ASN A 349 -9.79 19.86 -9.06
C ASN A 349 -8.82 18.79 -8.56
N THR A 350 -7.51 19.06 -8.66
CA THR A 350 -6.46 18.18 -8.13
C THR A 350 -6.58 17.97 -6.62
N ASP A 351 -6.82 19.03 -5.84
CA ASP A 351 -7.02 18.95 -4.40
C ASP A 351 -8.27 18.14 -4.02
N LEU A 352 -9.40 18.37 -4.70
CA LEU A 352 -10.64 17.64 -4.49
C LEU A 352 -10.51 16.15 -4.86
N LEU A 353 -9.79 15.83 -5.94
CA LEU A 353 -9.48 14.45 -6.30
C LEU A 353 -8.63 13.77 -5.22
N ASN A 354 -7.60 14.45 -4.70
CA ASN A 354 -6.78 13.91 -3.61
C ASN A 354 -7.58 13.69 -2.32
N LYS A 355 -8.49 14.61 -1.98
CA LYS A 355 -9.44 14.44 -0.86
C LYS A 355 -10.36 13.26 -1.07
N GLN A 356 -10.89 13.08 -2.28
CA GLN A 356 -11.71 11.92 -2.63
C GLN A 356 -10.93 10.61 -2.50
N LYS A 357 -9.69 10.55 -3.01
CA LYS A 357 -8.81 9.39 -2.83
C LYS A 357 -8.57 9.08 -1.36
N ASN A 358 -8.37 10.11 -0.52
CA ASN A 358 -8.24 9.95 0.92
C ASN A 358 -9.50 9.37 1.57
N ILE A 359 -10.69 9.86 1.20
CA ILE A 359 -11.97 9.29 1.66
C ILE A 359 -12.11 7.83 1.22
N ASN A 360 -11.78 7.52 -0.03
CA ASN A 360 -11.81 6.16 -0.56
C ASN A 360 -10.88 5.23 0.24
N ASN A 361 -9.68 5.68 0.58
CA ASN A 361 -8.74 4.96 1.44
C ASN A 361 -9.32 4.65 2.84
N HIS A 362 -10.07 5.57 3.45
CA HIS A 362 -10.72 5.36 4.75
C HIS A 362 -11.90 4.39 4.63
N LEU A 363 -12.70 4.49 3.56
CA LEU A 363 -13.79 3.55 3.27
C LEU A 363 -13.26 2.13 3.01
N LEU A 364 -12.16 1.99 2.29
CA LEU A 364 -11.53 0.69 2.06
C LEU A 364 -11.04 0.06 3.37
N ALA A 365 -10.36 0.83 4.23
CA ALA A 365 -9.94 0.37 5.55
C ALA A 365 -11.14 -0.04 6.43
N PHE A 366 -12.28 0.65 6.29
CA PHE A 366 -13.53 0.27 6.95
C PHE A 366 -14.04 -1.08 6.45
N TYR A 367 -14.19 -1.25 5.13
CA TYR A 367 -14.73 -2.49 4.55
C TYR A 367 -13.82 -3.68 4.77
N ASP A 368 -12.50 -3.50 4.76
CA ASP A 368 -11.52 -4.57 4.95
C ASP A 368 -11.70 -5.35 6.27
N LYS A 369 -12.18 -4.66 7.31
CA LYS A 369 -12.48 -5.27 8.62
C LYS A 369 -13.63 -6.26 8.57
N PHE A 370 -14.53 -6.11 7.60
CA PHE A 370 -15.64 -7.04 7.37
C PHE A 370 -15.26 -8.08 6.31
N VAL A 371 -14.50 -7.68 5.29
CA VAL A 371 -14.03 -8.59 4.24
C VAL A 371 -13.17 -9.72 4.81
N ILE A 372 -12.32 -9.48 5.81
CA ILE A 372 -11.56 -10.54 6.48
C ILE A 372 -12.45 -11.63 7.10
N VAL A 373 -13.56 -11.23 7.73
CA VAL A 373 -14.55 -12.13 8.35
C VAL A 373 -15.17 -12.98 7.26
N PHE A 374 -15.66 -12.34 6.20
CA PHE A 374 -16.29 -13.04 5.08
C PHE A 374 -15.29 -13.95 4.33
N ALA A 375 -14.03 -13.53 4.18
CA ALA A 375 -12.99 -14.32 3.55
C ALA A 375 -12.74 -15.64 4.30
N CYS A 376 -12.77 -15.64 5.64
CA CYS A 376 -12.63 -16.86 6.43
C CYS A 376 -13.76 -17.87 6.13
N PHE A 377 -15.00 -17.39 6.06
CA PHE A 377 -16.13 -18.22 5.66
C PHE A 377 -16.01 -18.73 4.22
N LEU A 378 -15.76 -17.82 3.29
CA LEU A 378 -15.63 -18.13 1.87
C LEU A 378 -14.56 -19.21 1.64
N MET A 379 -13.39 -19.06 2.26
CA MET A 379 -12.29 -20.01 2.15
C MET A 379 -12.63 -21.39 2.72
N PHE A 380 -13.37 -21.45 3.84
CA PHE A 380 -13.87 -22.72 4.36
C PHE A 380 -14.83 -23.42 3.38
N PHE A 381 -15.80 -22.67 2.82
CA PHE A 381 -16.79 -23.21 1.88
C PHE A 381 -16.25 -23.50 0.48
N ILE A 382 -15.07 -22.99 0.14
CA ILE A 382 -14.33 -23.45 -1.04
C ILE A 382 -13.53 -24.72 -0.67
N GLY A 383 -12.81 -24.67 0.45
CA GLY A 383 -11.86 -25.70 0.82
C GLY A 383 -12.47 -27.03 1.22
N ALA A 384 -13.52 -27.03 2.05
CA ALA A 384 -14.13 -28.26 2.55
C ALA A 384 -14.77 -29.09 1.42
N PRO A 385 -15.57 -28.50 0.50
CA PRO A 385 -16.09 -29.22 -0.66
C PRO A 385 -14.99 -29.71 -1.60
N LEU A 386 -13.97 -28.87 -1.87
CA LEU A 386 -12.88 -29.24 -2.77
C LEU A 386 -12.08 -30.42 -2.21
N GLY A 387 -11.76 -30.41 -0.91
CA GLY A 387 -11.11 -31.53 -0.23
C GLY A 387 -11.94 -32.81 -0.29
N ALA A 388 -13.26 -32.72 -0.08
CA ALA A 388 -14.14 -33.89 -0.16
C ALA A 388 -14.24 -34.51 -1.57
N ILE A 389 -14.06 -33.70 -2.63
CA ILE A 389 -14.12 -34.18 -4.02
C ILE A 389 -12.78 -34.75 -4.49
N ILE A 390 -11.64 -34.14 -4.11
CA ILE A 390 -10.31 -34.58 -4.52
C ILE A 390 -9.90 -35.81 -3.70
N ARG A 391 -10.41 -36.98 -4.12
CA ARG A 391 -10.17 -38.30 -3.49
C ARG A 391 -8.77 -38.89 -3.74
N LYS A 392 -8.06 -38.43 -4.79
CA LYS A 392 -6.76 -39.00 -5.23
C LYS A 392 -5.83 -37.90 -5.74
N GLY A 393 -4.57 -37.92 -5.27
CA GLY A 393 -3.55 -36.94 -5.70
C GLY A 393 -2.37 -36.72 -4.75
N GLY A 394 -2.31 -37.42 -3.61
CA GLY A 394 -1.32 -37.18 -2.55
C GLY A 394 -1.47 -35.79 -1.92
N LEU A 395 -0.64 -35.47 -0.92
CA LEU A 395 -0.69 -34.18 -0.22
C LEU A 395 -0.43 -32.97 -1.13
N GLY A 396 0.21 -33.15 -2.29
CA GLY A 396 0.66 -32.06 -3.17
C GLY A 396 -0.45 -31.41 -4.00
N LEU A 397 -1.31 -32.19 -4.67
CA LEU A 397 -2.33 -31.64 -5.58
C LEU A 397 -3.34 -30.70 -4.88
N PRO A 398 -3.87 -31.02 -3.68
CA PRO A 398 -4.79 -30.14 -2.98
C PRO A 398 -4.14 -28.82 -2.54
N ILE A 399 -2.83 -28.84 -2.22
CA ILE A 399 -2.06 -27.63 -1.89
C ILE A 399 -1.97 -26.71 -3.12
N VAL A 400 -1.71 -27.25 -4.30
CA VAL A 400 -1.63 -26.45 -5.54
C VAL A 400 -2.95 -25.74 -5.83
N PHE A 401 -4.09 -26.43 -5.71
CA PHE A 401 -5.39 -25.79 -5.88
C PHE A 401 -5.68 -24.74 -4.80
N ALA A 402 -5.32 -24.99 -3.55
CA ALA A 402 -5.45 -24.02 -2.47
C ALA A 402 -4.66 -22.73 -2.78
N ILE A 403 -3.40 -22.86 -3.19
CA ILE A 403 -2.54 -21.74 -3.55
C ILE A 403 -3.10 -20.99 -4.75
N LEU A 404 -3.54 -21.68 -5.81
CA LEU A 404 -4.10 -21.03 -7.02
C LEU A 404 -5.36 -20.22 -6.69
N ILE A 405 -6.28 -20.80 -5.92
CA ILE A 405 -7.52 -20.12 -5.48
C ILE A 405 -7.18 -18.92 -4.61
N PHE A 406 -6.22 -19.06 -3.70
CA PHE A 406 -5.79 -17.97 -2.83
C PHE A 406 -5.11 -16.84 -3.60
N ILE A 407 -4.21 -17.16 -4.53
CA ILE A 407 -3.57 -16.17 -5.40
C ILE A 407 -4.62 -15.44 -6.23
N THR A 408 -5.60 -16.16 -6.78
CA THR A 408 -6.70 -15.54 -7.54
C THR A 408 -7.52 -14.60 -6.66
N PHE A 409 -7.89 -15.03 -5.46
CA PHE A 409 -8.58 -14.19 -4.48
C PHE A 409 -7.78 -12.92 -4.17
N HIS A 410 -6.49 -13.08 -3.84
CA HIS A 410 -5.63 -11.98 -3.44
C HIS A 410 -5.40 -10.99 -4.60
N PHE A 411 -5.15 -11.50 -5.80
CA PHE A 411 -4.94 -10.68 -6.98
C PHE A 411 -6.18 -9.82 -7.31
N ILE A 412 -7.36 -10.44 -7.37
CA ILE A 412 -8.61 -9.72 -7.66
C ILE A 412 -8.92 -8.71 -6.55
N ASN A 413 -8.68 -9.07 -5.29
CA ASN A 413 -8.91 -8.17 -4.16
C ASN A 413 -7.99 -6.94 -4.23
N THR A 414 -6.69 -7.17 -4.41
CA THR A 414 -5.70 -6.09 -4.52
C THR A 414 -5.97 -5.21 -5.73
N PHE A 415 -6.33 -5.80 -6.87
CA PHE A 415 -6.71 -5.05 -8.07
C PHE A 415 -7.97 -4.19 -7.84
N GLY A 416 -9.02 -4.76 -7.25
CA GLY A 416 -10.26 -4.06 -6.92
C GLY A 416 -10.03 -2.89 -5.95
N LYS A 417 -9.19 -3.08 -4.93
CA LYS A 417 -8.78 -2.02 -4.01
C LYS A 417 -8.04 -0.91 -4.74
N ARG A 418 -7.03 -1.23 -5.54
CA ARG A 418 -6.24 -0.23 -6.30
C ARG A 418 -7.13 0.60 -7.23
N LEU A 419 -8.08 -0.02 -7.92
CA LEU A 419 -9.05 0.72 -8.74
C LEU A 419 -9.94 1.66 -7.91
N ALA A 420 -10.37 1.23 -6.72
CA ALA A 420 -11.18 2.07 -5.85
C ALA A 420 -10.38 3.21 -5.19
N GLN A 421 -9.10 2.99 -4.88
CA GLN A 421 -8.20 4.04 -4.38
C GLN A 421 -8.08 5.17 -5.40
N GLU A 422 -7.94 4.82 -6.68
CA GLU A 422 -7.86 5.77 -7.80
C GLU A 422 -9.23 6.34 -8.24
N ASN A 423 -10.28 6.12 -7.45
CA ASN A 423 -11.65 6.57 -7.74
C ASN A 423 -12.22 6.02 -9.07
N GLY A 424 -11.67 4.93 -9.60
CA GLY A 424 -12.16 4.24 -10.79
C GLY A 424 -13.38 3.34 -10.52
N MET A 425 -13.61 2.97 -9.25
CA MET A 425 -14.76 2.19 -8.81
C MET A 425 -15.14 2.57 -7.36
N THR A 426 -16.38 2.28 -6.94
CA THR A 426 -16.79 2.54 -5.56
C THR A 426 -15.97 1.71 -4.56
N PRO A 427 -15.58 2.28 -3.39
CA PRO A 427 -14.80 1.56 -2.37
C PRO A 427 -15.44 0.25 -1.90
N PHE A 428 -16.77 0.21 -1.81
CA PHE A 428 -17.50 -1.01 -1.48
C PHE A 428 -17.25 -2.12 -2.50
N MET A 429 -17.44 -1.83 -3.79
CA MET A 429 -17.22 -2.83 -4.83
C MET A 429 -15.74 -3.22 -4.92
N GLY A 430 -14.81 -2.28 -4.70
CA GLY A 430 -13.38 -2.55 -4.68
C GLY A 430 -12.95 -3.53 -3.61
N ALA A 431 -13.41 -3.33 -2.37
CA ALA A 431 -13.07 -4.20 -1.24
C ALA A 431 -13.76 -5.58 -1.31
N TRP A 432 -14.97 -5.66 -1.87
CA TRP A 432 -15.74 -6.90 -1.94
C TRP A 432 -15.60 -7.65 -3.28
N LEU A 433 -14.81 -7.14 -4.22
CA LEU A 433 -14.72 -7.66 -5.59
C LEU A 433 -14.39 -9.16 -5.61
N SER A 434 -13.34 -9.57 -4.91
CA SER A 434 -12.90 -10.97 -4.87
C SER A 434 -13.94 -11.87 -4.21
N SER A 435 -14.58 -11.38 -3.15
CA SER A 435 -15.66 -12.07 -2.44
C SER A 435 -16.84 -12.33 -3.35
N PHE A 436 -17.29 -11.33 -4.12
CA PHE A 436 -18.38 -11.51 -5.09
C PHE A 436 -18.02 -12.45 -6.23
N VAL A 437 -16.79 -12.39 -6.74
CA VAL A 437 -16.35 -13.28 -7.82
C VAL A 437 -16.26 -14.74 -7.36
N LEU A 438 -15.78 -14.99 -6.14
CA LEU A 438 -15.58 -16.35 -5.64
C LEU A 438 -16.79 -16.95 -4.91
N THR A 439 -17.77 -16.15 -4.48
CA THR A 439 -18.97 -16.69 -3.82
C THR A 439 -19.76 -17.66 -4.71
N PRO A 440 -20.04 -17.37 -5.99
CA PRO A 440 -20.66 -18.34 -6.89
C PRO A 440 -19.87 -19.64 -7.01
N LEU A 441 -18.53 -19.57 -7.04
CA LEU A 441 -17.67 -20.75 -7.05
C LEU A 441 -17.81 -21.55 -5.75
N ALA A 442 -17.79 -20.89 -4.59
CA ALA A 442 -17.97 -21.53 -3.29
C ALA A 442 -19.31 -22.27 -3.19
N VAL A 443 -20.40 -21.62 -3.64
CA VAL A 443 -21.75 -22.21 -3.68
C VAL A 443 -21.79 -23.39 -4.64
N LEU A 444 -21.23 -23.26 -5.84
CA LEU A 444 -21.19 -24.32 -6.84
C LEU A 444 -20.41 -25.54 -6.33
N LEU A 445 -19.22 -25.35 -5.76
CA LEU A 445 -18.41 -26.43 -5.21
C LEU A 445 -19.12 -27.11 -4.03
N THR A 446 -19.72 -26.35 -3.13
CA THR A 446 -20.52 -26.87 -2.02
C THR A 446 -21.69 -27.72 -2.52
N TYR A 447 -22.42 -27.23 -3.53
CA TYR A 447 -23.52 -27.96 -4.15
C TYR A 447 -23.05 -29.27 -4.78
N ARG A 448 -21.96 -29.24 -5.56
CA ARG A 448 -21.41 -30.44 -6.20
C ARG A 448 -20.94 -31.48 -5.20
N ALA A 449 -20.18 -31.08 -4.18
CA ALA A 449 -19.69 -32.01 -3.16
C ALA A 449 -20.83 -32.63 -2.33
N THR A 450 -21.91 -31.86 -2.11
CA THR A 450 -23.10 -32.37 -1.42
C THR A 450 -23.81 -33.44 -2.24
N ASN A 451 -23.90 -33.26 -3.56
CA ASN A 451 -24.61 -34.15 -4.48
C ASN A 451 -23.72 -35.25 -5.10
N ASP A 452 -22.51 -35.48 -4.57
CA ASP A 452 -21.54 -36.45 -5.11
C ASP A 452 -21.17 -36.24 -6.59
N ILE A 453 -21.32 -35.01 -7.08
CA ILE A 453 -20.90 -34.63 -8.42
C ILE A 453 -19.39 -34.40 -8.36
N GLY A 454 -18.63 -35.23 -9.05
CA GLY A 454 -17.17 -35.09 -9.17
C GLY A 454 -16.74 -33.74 -9.76
N LEU A 455 -15.44 -33.46 -9.70
CA LEU A 455 -14.87 -32.31 -10.42
C LEU A 455 -15.10 -32.50 -11.93
N ILE A 456 -15.25 -31.38 -12.65
CA ILE A 456 -15.20 -31.41 -14.12
C ILE A 456 -13.86 -32.06 -14.48
N SER A 457 -13.87 -33.09 -15.30
CA SER A 457 -12.64 -33.72 -15.75
C SER A 457 -11.71 -32.65 -16.31
N MET A 458 -10.44 -32.67 -15.90
CA MET A 458 -9.45 -31.70 -16.38
C MET A 458 -9.34 -31.70 -17.90
N ASP A 459 -9.68 -32.81 -18.55
CA ASP A 459 -9.78 -32.91 -20.02
C ASP A 459 -10.80 -31.94 -20.62
N VAL A 460 -11.92 -31.65 -19.96
CA VAL A 460 -12.94 -30.72 -20.47
C VAL A 460 -12.50 -29.26 -20.27
N ILE A 461 -11.80 -28.95 -19.18
CA ILE A 461 -11.27 -27.60 -18.90
C ILE A 461 -10.03 -27.29 -19.75
N LEU A 462 -9.15 -28.28 -19.93
CA LEU A 462 -7.93 -28.17 -20.73
C LEU A 462 -8.20 -28.36 -22.23
N ALA A 463 -9.30 -29.00 -22.66
CA ALA A 463 -9.63 -29.17 -24.08
C ALA A 463 -9.55 -27.89 -24.93
N PRO A 464 -10.11 -26.73 -24.53
CA PRO A 464 -9.96 -25.49 -25.30
C PRO A 464 -8.50 -25.01 -25.35
N PHE A 465 -7.75 -25.11 -24.23
CA PHE A 465 -6.34 -24.76 -24.18
C PHE A 465 -5.47 -25.69 -25.03
N GLN A 466 -5.68 -27.01 -24.96
CA GLN A 466 -4.99 -28.01 -25.78
C GLN A 466 -5.32 -27.86 -27.27
N LYS A 467 -6.56 -27.49 -27.63
CA LYS A 467 -6.91 -27.16 -29.02
C LYS A 467 -6.18 -25.91 -29.51
N ILE A 468 -6.08 -24.87 -28.67
CA ILE A 468 -5.33 -23.66 -29.00
C ILE A 468 -3.82 -23.95 -29.11
N LEU A 469 -3.28 -24.74 -28.19
CA LEU A 469 -1.86 -25.11 -28.18
C LEU A 469 -1.48 -26.00 -29.35
N LYS A 470 -2.32 -26.97 -29.73
CA LYS A 470 -2.16 -27.77 -30.96
C LYS A 470 -2.29 -26.95 -32.24
N LYS A 471 -3.04 -25.83 -32.20
CA LYS A 471 -3.18 -24.91 -33.33
C LYS A 471 -1.98 -23.97 -33.46
N LEU A 472 -1.34 -23.61 -32.35
CA LEU A 472 -0.17 -22.72 -32.30
C LEU A 472 1.16 -23.48 -32.49
N PHE A 473 1.25 -24.72 -32.00
CA PHE A 473 2.38 -25.61 -32.15
C PHE A 473 1.88 -26.94 -32.71
N PRO A 474 1.62 -27.02 -34.03
CA PRO A 474 1.38 -28.30 -34.67
C PRO A 474 2.63 -29.16 -34.47
N THR A 475 2.47 -30.30 -33.81
CA THR A 475 3.52 -31.31 -33.74
C THR A 475 3.85 -31.75 -35.16
N GLN A 476 5.01 -31.35 -35.67
CA GLN A 476 5.60 -31.97 -36.85
C GLN A 476 5.95 -33.40 -36.45
N ASN A 477 5.12 -34.34 -36.89
CA ASN A 477 5.55 -35.74 -37.02
C ASN A 477 6.49 -35.86 -38.21
#